data_AF-A0AAJ6DK75-F1
#
_entry.id   AF-A0AAJ6DK75-F1
#
_cell.length_a   1.000
_cell.length_b   1.000
_cell.length_c   1.000
_cell.angle_alpha   90.00
_cell.angle_beta   90.00
_cell.angle_gamma   90.00
#
_symmetry.space_group_name_H-M   'P 1'
#
loop_
_entity.id
_entity.type
_entity.pdbx_description
1 polymer ?
#
loop_
_entity_poly.entity_id
_entity_poly.type
_entity_poly.pdbx_seq_one_letter_code
_entity_poly.pdbx_strand_id
1 'polypeptide(L)'
;MFSIIVVPPQTPEDERTGTQFRLAPGERLVFGRAVPEGGLLIGHDGVSRRAGEITAHGTFWTVSNLSAHQTYVVENPEGAGEHIKVAPGRLDAPVPFEFSRIVLPAAGDLLPVEVWAPRHDYLRGEGGADGEPTAPAFSVDRTKRYFAVLAALCEPRLRGAPHAPLPTMDQVVQRLRPTWPAASRTSVQWNIDYLAVKLRLKPGPETAAPGPRLNGKKESLVSLALRFDLVREDDLVVLAEPSGQALR
;
A
#
# COMPACT_ATOMS: atom_id res chain seq x y z
N MET A 1 -21.49 -3.11 14.54
CA MET A 1 -21.67 -1.65 14.60
C MET A 1 -20.69 -1.05 13.62
N PHE A 2 -21.18 -0.34 12.60
CA PHE A 2 -20.35 0.25 11.56
C PHE A 2 -19.87 1.62 12.03
N SER A 3 -18.75 1.67 12.74
CA SER A 3 -18.14 2.94 13.18
C SER A 3 -16.78 3.10 12.55
N ILE A 4 -16.43 4.30 12.12
CA ILE A 4 -15.05 4.64 11.76
C ILE A 4 -14.33 5.19 12.98
N ILE A 5 -13.03 4.92 13.08
CA ILE A 5 -12.16 5.44 14.13
C ILE A 5 -11.11 6.32 13.46
N VAL A 6 -11.02 7.58 13.90
CA VAL A 6 -10.05 8.55 13.40
C VAL A 6 -9.00 8.80 14.48
N VAL A 7 -7.72 8.71 14.10
CA VAL A 7 -6.57 8.97 14.96
C VAL A 7 -5.80 10.18 14.47
N PRO A 8 -5.59 11.19 15.34
CA PRO A 8 -4.80 12.38 15.04
C PRO A 8 -3.36 12.07 14.60
N PRO A 9 -2.68 13.04 13.95
CA PRO A 9 -1.24 12.96 13.77
C PRO A 9 -0.55 12.87 15.13
N GLN A 10 0.42 11.96 15.29
CA GLN A 10 1.17 11.87 16.52
C GLN A 10 2.06 13.12 16.65
N THR A 11 1.81 13.94 17.66
CA THR A 11 2.71 15.02 18.06
C THR A 11 3.61 14.55 19.21
N PRO A 12 4.81 15.13 19.39
CA PRO A 12 5.70 14.77 20.51
C PRO A 12 5.06 14.97 21.90
N GLU A 13 4.04 15.82 22.02
CA GLU A 13 3.28 16.04 23.26
C GLU A 13 2.18 14.98 23.50
N ASP A 14 1.72 14.27 22.46
CA ASP A 14 0.54 13.38 22.50
C ASP A 14 0.82 11.93 22.91
N GLU A 15 2.09 11.56 23.18
CA GLU A 15 2.48 10.18 23.58
C GLU A 15 1.74 9.66 24.83
N ARG A 16 1.03 10.52 25.57
CA ARG A 16 0.41 10.19 26.86
C ARG A 16 -1.12 10.06 26.86
N THR A 17 -1.84 10.45 25.80
CA THR A 17 -3.32 10.50 25.85
C THR A 17 -4.09 9.98 24.64
N GLY A 18 -3.43 9.64 23.52
CA GLY A 18 -4.00 8.85 22.42
C GLY A 18 -5.47 9.13 22.11
N THR A 19 -5.84 10.39 21.86
CA THR A 19 -7.23 10.77 21.60
C THR A 19 -7.71 10.11 20.32
N GLN A 20 -8.79 9.32 20.38
CA GLN A 20 -9.42 8.69 19.22
C GLN A 20 -10.85 9.19 19.06
N PHE A 21 -11.26 9.47 17.83
CA PHE A 21 -12.64 9.87 17.51
C PHE A 21 -13.38 8.68 16.91
N ARG A 22 -14.53 8.32 17.49
CA ARG A 22 -15.39 7.26 16.95
C ARG A 22 -16.61 7.92 16.33
N LEU A 23 -16.85 7.63 15.04
CA LEU A 23 -17.95 8.20 14.29
C LEU A 23 -18.91 7.08 13.85
N ALA A 24 -20.15 7.19 14.26
CA ALA A 24 -21.27 6.38 13.78
C ALA A 24 -21.72 6.87 12.38
N PRO A 25 -22.44 6.05 11.60
CA PRO A 25 -22.87 6.44 10.26
C PRO A 25 -23.73 7.71 10.30
N GLY A 26 -23.38 8.67 9.45
CA GLY A 26 -24.01 10.00 9.42
C GLY A 26 -23.30 11.06 10.27
N GLU A 27 -22.41 10.66 11.19
CA GLU A 27 -21.60 11.60 11.97
C GLU A 27 -20.44 12.17 11.15
N ARG A 28 -20.00 13.36 11.56
CA ARG A 28 -18.98 14.15 10.86
C ARG A 28 -17.93 14.63 11.85
N LEU A 29 -16.69 14.68 11.37
CA LEU A 29 -15.56 15.23 12.12
C LEU A 29 -14.85 16.28 11.26
N VAL A 30 -14.94 17.53 11.70
CA VAL A 30 -14.20 18.65 11.10
C VAL A 30 -12.78 18.63 11.63
N PHE A 31 -11.80 18.84 10.77
CA PHE A 31 -10.40 18.94 11.15
C PHE A 31 -9.71 20.19 10.60
N GLY A 32 -8.70 20.67 11.31
CA GLY A 32 -7.91 21.84 10.92
C GLY A 32 -7.27 22.56 12.11
N ARG A 33 -6.65 23.71 11.85
CA ARG A 33 -6.01 24.53 12.90
C ARG A 33 -6.99 25.32 13.78
N ALA A 34 -8.24 25.48 13.33
CA ALA A 34 -9.30 26.10 14.11
C ALA A 34 -10.62 25.33 13.89
N VAL A 35 -10.98 24.52 14.87
CA VAL A 35 -12.15 23.63 14.83
C VAL A 35 -13.15 23.98 15.94
N PRO A 36 -14.45 23.69 15.74
CA PRO A 36 -15.42 23.76 16.83
C PRO A 36 -15.11 22.71 17.92
N GLU A 37 -15.79 22.81 19.06
CA GLU A 37 -15.73 21.80 20.11
C GLU A 37 -16.06 20.40 19.54
N GLY A 38 -15.27 19.39 19.91
CA GLY A 38 -15.38 18.03 19.39
C GLY A 38 -14.74 17.80 18.01
N GLY A 39 -14.16 18.83 17.38
CA GLY A 39 -13.39 18.70 16.16
C GLY A 39 -11.94 18.23 16.38
N LEU A 40 -11.30 17.78 15.30
CA LEU A 40 -9.90 17.35 15.30
C LEU A 40 -8.97 18.56 15.08
N LEU A 41 -8.38 19.06 16.16
CA LEU A 41 -7.40 20.14 16.10
C LEU A 41 -6.06 19.62 15.56
N ILE A 42 -5.55 20.26 14.51
CA ILE A 42 -4.21 20.02 13.98
C ILE A 42 -3.45 21.35 14.03
N GLY A 43 -2.67 21.54 15.09
CA GLY A 43 -2.05 22.82 15.47
C GLY A 43 -0.89 23.30 14.59
N HIS A 44 -0.65 22.69 13.44
CA HIS A 44 0.50 23.01 12.59
C HIS A 44 0.23 24.22 11.66
N ASP A 45 1.21 25.09 11.48
CA ASP A 45 1.02 26.35 10.75
C ASP A 45 0.76 26.19 9.25
N GLY A 46 1.29 25.12 8.67
CA GLY A 46 0.99 24.69 7.30
C GLY A 46 -0.44 24.19 7.07
N VAL A 47 -1.24 23.99 8.14
CA VAL A 47 -2.62 23.46 8.03
C VAL A 47 -3.63 24.61 8.01
N SER A 48 -4.61 24.50 7.10
CA SER A 48 -5.71 25.47 7.00
C SER A 48 -6.53 25.49 8.30
N ARG A 49 -7.05 26.67 8.67
CA ARG A 49 -7.95 26.83 9.83
C ARG A 49 -9.12 25.85 9.75
N ARG A 50 -9.80 25.82 8.60
CA ARG A 50 -10.75 24.77 8.20
C ARG A 50 -10.08 23.92 7.14
N ALA A 51 -9.50 22.78 7.52
CA ALA A 51 -8.74 21.94 6.60
C ALA A 51 -9.64 20.95 5.87
N GLY A 52 -10.54 20.27 6.59
CA GLY A 52 -11.46 19.34 5.96
C GLY A 52 -12.54 18.82 6.88
N GLU A 53 -13.30 17.87 6.35
CA GLU A 53 -14.34 17.13 7.07
C GLU A 53 -14.28 15.66 6.68
N ILE A 54 -14.42 14.78 7.67
CA ILE A 54 -14.57 13.33 7.51
C ILE A 54 -16.03 12.99 7.81
N THR A 55 -16.69 12.22 6.94
CA THR A 55 -18.05 11.75 7.18
C THR A 55 -18.11 10.22 7.12
N ALA A 56 -18.67 9.62 8.17
CA ALA A 56 -18.87 8.17 8.24
C ALA A 56 -20.11 7.75 7.45
N HIS A 57 -19.98 6.75 6.58
CA HIS A 57 -21.10 6.04 5.97
C HIS A 57 -21.05 4.56 6.39
N GLY A 58 -22.12 3.79 6.11
CA GLY A 58 -22.24 2.41 6.59
C GLY A 58 -21.00 1.54 6.28
N THR A 59 -20.65 1.38 5.00
CA THR A 59 -19.54 0.51 4.58
C THR A 59 -18.35 1.26 4.00
N PHE A 60 -18.36 2.59 4.02
CA PHE A 60 -17.29 3.44 3.52
C PHE A 60 -17.32 4.79 4.25
N TRP A 61 -16.41 5.69 3.93
CA TRP A 61 -16.43 7.05 4.46
C TRP A 61 -16.01 8.05 3.38
N THR A 62 -16.29 9.32 3.60
CA THR A 62 -15.89 10.39 2.67
C THR A 62 -15.01 11.41 3.35
N VAL A 63 -14.16 12.06 2.55
CA VAL A 63 -13.39 13.22 2.97
C VAL A 63 -13.65 14.41 2.06
N SER A 64 -13.90 15.56 2.68
CA SER A 64 -14.00 16.85 2.02
C SER A 64 -12.74 17.65 2.30
N ASN A 65 -12.05 18.08 1.24
CA ASN A 65 -10.91 18.99 1.33
C ASN A 65 -11.42 20.43 1.26
N LEU A 66 -11.44 21.11 2.41
CA LEU A 66 -11.88 22.49 2.53
C LEU A 66 -10.74 23.50 2.33
N SER A 67 -9.52 23.04 2.05
CA SER A 67 -8.41 23.90 1.66
C SER A 67 -8.62 24.47 0.26
N ALA A 68 -8.30 25.74 0.10
CA ALA A 68 -8.33 26.42 -1.19
C ALA A 68 -7.10 26.13 -2.06
N HIS A 69 -6.02 25.58 -1.49
CA HIS A 69 -4.70 25.54 -2.14
C HIS A 69 -3.99 24.19 -2.07
N GLN A 70 -4.33 23.34 -1.11
CA GLN A 70 -3.55 22.14 -0.83
C GLN A 70 -4.29 20.89 -1.27
N THR A 71 -3.64 20.01 -2.04
CA THR A 71 -4.16 18.67 -2.35
C THR A 71 -3.86 17.76 -1.18
N TYR A 72 -4.84 16.97 -0.75
CA TYR A 72 -4.62 15.89 0.22
C TYR A 72 -4.47 14.57 -0.52
N VAL A 73 -3.73 13.65 0.10
CA VAL A 73 -3.62 12.27 -0.37
C VAL A 73 -4.27 11.38 0.68
N VAL A 74 -5.11 10.44 0.25
CA VAL A 74 -5.55 9.35 1.12
C VAL A 74 -4.84 8.09 0.63
N GLU A 75 -3.90 7.62 1.43
CA GLU A 75 -3.10 6.42 1.17
C GLU A 75 -3.83 5.20 1.71
N ASN A 76 -3.70 4.07 1.01
CA ASN A 76 -3.99 2.74 1.52
C ASN A 76 -2.67 2.11 2.00
N PRO A 77 -2.40 2.04 3.31
CA PRO A 77 -1.16 1.45 3.82
C PRO A 77 -1.01 -0.04 3.48
N GLU A 78 -2.12 -0.74 3.22
CA GLU A 78 -2.15 -2.15 2.84
C GLU A 78 -2.03 -2.34 1.32
N GLY A 79 -2.35 -1.32 0.52
CA GLY A 79 -2.40 -1.37 -0.94
C GLY A 79 -1.06 -1.05 -1.64
N ALA A 80 0.06 -1.19 -0.94
CA ALA A 80 1.41 -1.06 -1.50
C ALA A 80 1.66 0.23 -2.32
N GLY A 81 1.14 1.37 -1.84
CA GLY A 81 1.26 2.69 -2.48
C GLY A 81 0.04 3.13 -3.28
N GLU A 82 -1.04 2.35 -3.25
CA GLU A 82 -2.36 2.81 -3.66
C GLU A 82 -2.76 4.07 -2.88
N HIS A 83 -3.28 5.05 -3.61
CA HIS A 83 -3.75 6.29 -3.03
C HIS A 83 -4.79 6.96 -3.92
N ILE A 84 -5.60 7.82 -3.32
CA ILE A 84 -6.46 8.77 -4.04
C ILE A 84 -6.02 10.21 -3.73
N LYS A 85 -6.15 11.09 -4.73
CA LYS A 85 -5.94 12.53 -4.55
C LYS A 85 -7.26 13.22 -4.29
N VAL A 86 -7.28 14.05 -3.25
CA VAL A 86 -8.41 14.90 -2.90
C VAL A 86 -8.00 16.34 -3.19
N ALA A 87 -8.32 16.80 -4.40
CA ALA A 87 -7.99 18.15 -4.87
C ALA A 87 -8.56 19.23 -3.94
N PRO A 88 -7.97 20.45 -3.90
CA PRO A 88 -8.51 21.57 -3.16
C PRO A 88 -9.98 21.81 -3.49
N GLY A 89 -10.83 21.98 -2.48
CA GLY A 89 -12.27 22.19 -2.64
C GLY A 89 -13.07 20.95 -3.06
N ARG A 90 -12.44 19.78 -3.24
CA ARG A 90 -13.17 18.54 -3.54
C ARG A 90 -13.97 18.12 -2.31
N LEU A 91 -15.28 18.03 -2.47
CA LEU A 91 -16.20 17.57 -1.44
C LEU A 91 -16.50 16.08 -1.60
N ASP A 92 -16.75 15.43 -0.48
CA ASP A 92 -17.29 14.07 -0.36
C ASP A 92 -16.55 13.04 -1.22
N ALA A 93 -15.21 13.13 -1.28
CA ALA A 93 -14.41 12.15 -1.99
C ALA A 93 -14.57 10.78 -1.28
N PRO A 94 -15.12 9.76 -1.94
CA PRO A 94 -15.32 8.46 -1.31
C PRO A 94 -13.97 7.76 -1.11
N VAL A 95 -13.80 7.19 0.08
CA VAL A 95 -12.60 6.41 0.44
C VAL A 95 -12.99 4.94 0.55
N PRO A 96 -12.49 4.07 -0.34
CA PRO A 96 -12.86 2.66 -0.37
C PRO A 96 -11.87 1.76 0.40
N PHE A 97 -11.11 2.30 1.36
CA PHE A 97 -10.10 1.53 2.09
C PHE A 97 -10.54 1.29 3.55
N GLU A 98 -10.27 0.09 4.05
CA GLU A 98 -10.55 -0.32 5.43
C GLU A 98 -9.56 0.32 6.41
N PHE A 99 -8.30 0.43 6.01
CA PHE A 99 -7.31 1.25 6.70
C PHE A 99 -6.80 2.33 5.74
N SER A 100 -6.88 3.58 6.19
CA SER A 100 -6.47 4.74 5.39
C SER A 100 -5.59 5.67 6.19
N ARG A 101 -4.75 6.42 5.47
CA ARG A 101 -4.00 7.56 6.01
C ARG A 101 -4.27 8.79 5.17
N ILE A 102 -4.94 9.80 5.73
CA ILE A 102 -5.02 11.12 5.13
C ILE A 102 -3.69 11.83 5.38
N VAL A 103 -3.00 12.19 4.32
CA VAL A 103 -1.72 12.91 4.38
C VAL A 103 -1.95 14.37 3.99
N LEU A 104 -1.75 15.25 4.96
CA LEU A 104 -1.82 16.70 4.79
C LEU A 104 -0.40 17.25 4.56
N PRO A 105 -0.12 17.95 3.44
CA PRO A 105 1.13 18.67 3.31
C PRO A 105 1.14 19.86 4.28
N ALA A 106 2.26 20.07 4.97
CA ALA A 106 2.38 21.12 5.97
C ALA A 106 3.81 21.68 6.05
N ALA A 107 4.12 22.64 5.17
CA ALA A 107 5.37 23.43 5.20
C ALA A 107 6.70 22.64 5.35
N GLY A 108 6.81 21.50 4.64
CA GLY A 108 8.00 20.62 4.70
C GLY A 108 7.71 19.28 5.36
N ASP A 109 6.65 19.23 6.18
CA ASP A 109 6.17 18.01 6.82
C ASP A 109 4.96 17.41 6.08
N LEU A 110 4.74 16.12 6.35
CA LEU A 110 3.55 15.38 5.95
C LEU A 110 2.86 14.90 7.23
N LEU A 111 1.65 15.42 7.49
CA LEU A 111 0.91 15.11 8.71
C LEU A 111 -0.12 14.01 8.42
N PRO A 112 0.05 12.80 8.98
CA PRO A 112 -0.87 11.69 8.77
C PRO A 112 -2.05 11.76 9.75
N VAL A 113 -3.27 11.59 9.26
CA VAL A 113 -4.45 11.28 10.07
C VAL A 113 -4.89 9.87 9.69
N GLU A 114 -4.88 8.95 10.64
CA GLU A 114 -5.22 7.56 10.39
C GLU A 114 -6.72 7.33 10.56
N VAL A 115 -7.32 6.56 9.65
CA VAL A 115 -8.75 6.26 9.67
C VAL A 115 -8.94 4.75 9.50
N TRP A 116 -9.57 4.12 10.49
CA TRP A 116 -10.02 2.73 10.43
C TRP A 116 -11.51 2.68 10.15
N ALA A 117 -11.88 2.08 9.02
CA ALA A 117 -13.24 1.82 8.62
C ALA A 117 -13.64 0.36 8.87
N PRO A 118 -14.94 0.04 8.91
CA PRO A 118 -15.41 -1.34 8.98
C PRO A 118 -14.85 -2.17 7.81
N ARG A 119 -14.57 -3.45 8.08
CA ARG A 119 -14.12 -4.38 7.04
C ARG A 119 -15.20 -4.57 5.98
N HIS A 120 -14.79 -4.72 4.72
CA HIS A 120 -15.71 -5.08 3.66
C HIS A 120 -16.02 -6.57 3.71
N ASP A 121 -17.28 -6.90 3.41
CA ASP A 121 -17.68 -8.29 3.18
C ASP A 121 -17.25 -8.72 1.78
N TYR A 122 -16.42 -9.77 1.71
CA TYR A 122 -16.01 -10.36 0.44
C TYR A 122 -16.81 -11.64 0.19
N LEU A 123 -17.30 -11.79 -1.04
CA LEU A 123 -17.88 -13.06 -1.49
C LEU A 123 -16.82 -14.17 -1.35
N ARG A 124 -17.16 -15.22 -0.62
CA ARG A 124 -16.41 -16.47 -0.64
C ARG A 124 -16.82 -17.20 -1.91
N GLY A 125 -15.84 -17.58 -2.73
CA GLY A 125 -16.12 -18.25 -4.01
C GLY A 125 -16.90 -19.55 -3.78
N GLU A 126 -18.14 -19.58 -4.23
CA GLU A 126 -18.88 -20.84 -4.43
C GLU A 126 -18.36 -21.50 -5.72
N GLY A 127 -18.37 -22.83 -5.76
CA GLY A 127 -17.88 -23.61 -6.90
C GLY A 127 -18.47 -23.09 -8.21
N GLY A 128 -17.60 -22.72 -9.15
CA GLY A 128 -18.00 -22.10 -10.41
C GLY A 128 -18.94 -22.99 -11.22
N ALA A 129 -19.65 -22.37 -12.17
CA ALA A 129 -20.45 -23.10 -13.14
C ALA A 129 -19.58 -24.13 -13.91
N ASP A 130 -20.18 -25.25 -14.31
CA ASP A 130 -19.50 -26.29 -15.08
C ASP A 130 -18.83 -25.72 -16.35
N GLY A 131 -17.54 -25.98 -16.53
CA GLY A 131 -16.76 -25.50 -17.67
C GLY A 131 -15.26 -25.55 -17.46
N GLU A 132 -14.49 -25.21 -18.51
CA GLU A 132 -13.04 -25.07 -18.40
C GLU A 132 -12.67 -23.91 -17.45
N PRO A 133 -11.68 -24.08 -16.56
CA PRO A 133 -11.30 -23.04 -15.61
C PRO A 133 -10.67 -21.86 -16.35
N THR A 134 -11.04 -20.64 -15.94
CA THR A 134 -10.44 -19.41 -16.44
C THR A 134 -8.92 -19.41 -16.20
N ALA A 135 -8.14 -19.29 -17.27
CA ALA A 135 -6.70 -19.22 -17.17
C ALA A 135 -6.26 -17.94 -16.41
N PRO A 136 -5.35 -18.04 -15.43
CA PRO A 136 -4.88 -16.88 -14.68
C PRO A 136 -4.06 -15.93 -15.56
N ALA A 137 -4.32 -14.62 -15.44
CA ALA A 137 -3.61 -13.58 -16.20
C ALA A 137 -2.09 -13.58 -15.95
N PHE A 138 -1.68 -13.89 -14.71
CA PHE A 138 -0.28 -13.99 -14.30
C PHE A 138 -0.05 -15.29 -13.53
N SER A 139 0.62 -16.26 -14.16
CA SER A 139 0.96 -17.53 -13.51
C SER A 139 2.32 -17.43 -12.82
N VAL A 140 2.33 -17.20 -11.51
CA VAL A 140 3.56 -17.13 -10.71
C VAL A 140 3.56 -18.24 -9.66
N ASP A 141 4.44 -19.23 -9.81
CA ASP A 141 4.61 -20.30 -8.82
C ASP A 141 5.43 -19.79 -7.62
N ARG A 142 4.78 -19.75 -6.45
CA ARG A 142 5.32 -19.25 -5.18
C ARG A 142 6.48 -20.08 -4.61
N THR A 143 6.63 -21.33 -5.05
CA THR A 143 7.67 -22.25 -4.57
C THR A 143 9.03 -22.03 -5.25
N LYS A 144 9.08 -21.21 -6.30
CA LYS A 144 10.28 -21.05 -7.12
C LYS A 144 11.13 -19.86 -6.68
N ARG A 145 12.44 -19.96 -6.91
CA ARG A 145 13.41 -18.90 -6.55
C ARG A 145 13.11 -17.54 -7.18
N TYR A 146 12.54 -17.51 -8.39
CA TYR A 146 12.14 -16.25 -9.00
C TYR A 146 11.07 -15.54 -8.18
N PHE A 147 10.18 -16.27 -7.49
CA PHE A 147 9.16 -15.68 -6.64
C PHE A 147 9.79 -15.06 -5.40
N ALA A 148 10.73 -15.75 -4.75
CA ALA A 148 11.50 -15.18 -3.65
C ALA A 148 12.25 -13.90 -4.09
N VAL A 149 12.81 -13.86 -5.30
CA VAL A 149 13.42 -12.63 -5.85
C VAL A 149 12.40 -11.51 -6.02
N LEU A 150 11.20 -11.81 -6.54
CA LEU A 150 10.13 -10.83 -6.68
C LEU A 150 9.66 -10.31 -5.30
N ALA A 151 9.50 -11.21 -4.33
CA ALA A 151 9.16 -10.88 -2.95
C ALA A 151 10.21 -9.98 -2.29
N ALA A 152 11.50 -10.30 -2.44
CA ALA A 152 12.59 -9.49 -1.91
C ALA A 152 12.66 -8.09 -2.51
N LEU A 153 12.25 -7.92 -3.78
CA LEU A 153 12.15 -6.61 -4.42
C LEU A 153 10.96 -5.78 -3.89
N CYS A 154 9.85 -6.45 -3.55
CA CYS A 154 8.61 -5.83 -3.07
C CYS A 154 8.61 -5.57 -1.55
N GLU A 155 9.41 -6.32 -0.78
CA GLU A 155 9.43 -6.34 0.68
C GLU A 155 9.44 -4.97 1.35
N PRO A 156 10.28 -3.99 0.94
CA PRO A 156 10.28 -2.67 1.58
C PRO A 156 8.93 -1.97 1.52
N ARG A 157 8.21 -2.11 0.40
CA ARG A 157 6.92 -1.44 0.18
C ARG A 157 5.76 -2.16 0.86
N LEU A 158 5.89 -3.47 1.04
CA LEU A 158 4.92 -4.29 1.75
C LEU A 158 5.02 -4.15 3.27
N ARG A 159 6.18 -3.77 3.83
CA ARG A 159 6.36 -3.51 5.28
C ARG A 159 6.10 -2.07 5.71
N GLY A 160 5.10 -1.41 5.12
CA GLY A 160 4.65 -0.08 5.54
C GLY A 160 5.48 1.11 5.04
N ALA A 161 6.41 0.91 4.10
CA ALA A 161 7.12 2.00 3.42
C ALA A 161 6.77 2.04 1.91
N PRO A 162 5.54 2.44 1.54
CA PRO A 162 5.01 2.30 0.17
C PRO A 162 5.84 3.02 -0.90
N HIS A 163 6.57 4.08 -0.52
CA HIS A 163 7.42 4.86 -1.42
C HIS A 163 8.91 4.56 -1.27
N ALA A 164 9.28 3.48 -0.58
CA ALA A 164 10.67 3.09 -0.43
C ALA A 164 11.34 2.88 -1.81
N PRO A 165 12.61 3.31 -1.95
CA PRO A 165 13.39 3.01 -3.14
C PRO A 165 13.54 1.49 -3.28
N LEU A 166 13.66 1.01 -4.51
CA LEU A 166 13.86 -0.41 -4.74
C LEU A 166 15.21 -0.86 -4.17
N PRO A 167 15.27 -2.07 -3.59
CA PRO A 167 16.50 -2.56 -3.03
C PRO A 167 17.56 -2.79 -4.13
N THR A 168 18.81 -2.51 -3.78
CA THR A 168 19.96 -2.80 -4.64
C THR A 168 20.13 -4.31 -4.84
N MET A 169 20.95 -4.72 -5.82
CA MET A 169 21.22 -6.15 -6.03
C MET A 169 21.82 -6.82 -4.78
N ASP A 170 22.69 -6.14 -4.06
CA ASP A 170 23.30 -6.67 -2.83
C ASP A 170 22.28 -6.83 -1.72
N GLN A 171 21.41 -5.83 -1.57
CA GLN A 171 20.32 -5.85 -0.61
C GLN A 171 19.33 -6.98 -0.90
N VAL A 172 19.07 -7.31 -2.17
CA VAL A 172 18.24 -8.46 -2.56
C VAL A 172 18.97 -9.77 -2.25
N VAL A 173 20.26 -9.90 -2.59
CA VAL A 173 21.05 -11.10 -2.26
C VAL A 173 21.07 -11.34 -0.75
N GLN A 174 21.29 -10.29 0.04
CA GLN A 174 21.31 -10.38 1.50
C GLN A 174 19.98 -10.89 2.06
N ARG A 175 18.85 -10.39 1.55
CA ARG A 175 17.50 -10.85 1.95
C ARG A 175 17.22 -12.30 1.58
N LEU A 176 17.80 -12.80 0.49
CA LEU A 176 17.58 -14.16 0.01
C LEU A 176 18.47 -15.20 0.68
N ARG A 177 19.59 -14.80 1.29
CA ARG A 177 20.55 -15.74 1.92
C ARG A 177 19.94 -16.74 2.91
N PRO A 178 18.98 -16.36 3.77
CA PRO A 178 18.42 -17.29 4.75
C PRO A 178 17.73 -18.51 4.11
N THR A 179 17.04 -18.32 2.98
CA THR A 179 16.33 -19.40 2.26
C THR A 179 17.09 -19.91 1.04
N TRP A 180 18.04 -19.13 0.53
CA TRP A 180 18.90 -19.46 -0.60
C TRP A 180 20.35 -18.99 -0.35
N PRO A 181 21.16 -19.75 0.41
CA PRO A 181 22.53 -19.36 0.77
C PRO A 181 23.45 -19.09 -0.42
N ALA A 182 23.21 -19.77 -1.55
CA ALA A 182 23.98 -19.63 -2.79
C ALA A 182 23.51 -18.46 -3.69
N ALA A 183 22.61 -17.58 -3.21
CA ALA A 183 22.17 -16.42 -3.96
C ALA A 183 23.36 -15.50 -4.33
N SER A 184 23.43 -15.08 -5.59
CA SER A 184 24.45 -14.19 -6.11
C SER A 184 23.82 -13.11 -6.98
N ARG A 185 24.57 -12.03 -7.27
CA ARG A 185 24.10 -10.97 -8.16
C ARG A 185 23.67 -11.53 -9.53
N THR A 186 24.43 -12.46 -10.08
CA THR A 186 24.14 -13.11 -11.36
C THR A 186 22.85 -13.93 -11.30
N SER A 187 22.67 -14.73 -10.25
CA SER A 187 21.47 -15.55 -10.13
C SER A 187 20.21 -14.70 -9.91
N VAL A 188 20.29 -13.62 -9.12
CA VAL A 188 19.19 -12.67 -8.95
C VAL A 188 18.86 -11.97 -10.26
N GLN A 189 19.87 -11.51 -11.01
CA GLN A 189 19.66 -10.84 -12.31
C GLN A 189 18.97 -11.78 -13.31
N TRP A 190 19.39 -13.05 -13.37
CA TRP A 190 18.75 -14.04 -14.23
C TRP A 190 17.27 -14.25 -13.89
N ASN A 191 16.92 -14.32 -12.59
CA ASN A 191 15.53 -14.45 -12.16
C ASN A 191 14.69 -13.21 -12.50
N ILE A 192 15.27 -12.00 -12.39
CA ILE A 192 14.64 -10.75 -12.83
C ILE A 192 14.35 -10.80 -14.34
N ASP A 193 15.30 -11.26 -15.15
CA ASP A 193 15.11 -11.41 -16.60
C ASP A 193 14.04 -12.45 -16.95
N TYR A 194 14.04 -13.58 -16.24
CA TYR A 194 13.01 -14.62 -16.40
C TYR A 194 11.62 -14.10 -16.05
N LEU A 195 11.47 -13.38 -14.93
CA LEU A 195 10.21 -12.75 -14.53
C LEU A 195 9.70 -11.76 -15.57
N ALA A 196 10.58 -10.94 -16.16
CA ALA A 196 10.18 -9.96 -17.16
C ALA A 196 9.57 -10.63 -18.41
N VAL A 197 10.08 -11.80 -18.82
CA VAL A 197 9.48 -12.59 -19.89
C VAL A 197 8.18 -13.25 -19.42
N LYS A 198 8.18 -13.89 -18.25
CA LYS A 198 7.03 -14.61 -17.69
C LYS A 198 5.82 -13.71 -17.46
N LEU A 199 6.05 -12.47 -17.06
CA LEU A 199 5.02 -11.45 -16.84
C LEU A 199 4.79 -10.56 -18.08
N ARG A 200 5.35 -10.92 -19.24
CA ARG A 200 5.16 -10.24 -20.53
C ARG A 200 5.53 -8.75 -20.50
N LEU A 201 6.45 -8.35 -19.63
CA LEU A 201 7.04 -7.00 -19.59
C LEU A 201 8.11 -6.79 -20.66
N LYS A 202 8.55 -7.88 -21.31
CA LYS A 202 9.33 -7.87 -22.54
C LYS A 202 8.57 -8.63 -23.63
N PRO A 203 8.66 -8.20 -24.91
CA PRO A 203 8.37 -9.09 -26.03
C PRO A 203 9.23 -10.35 -25.90
N GLY A 204 8.70 -11.52 -26.26
CA GLY A 204 9.49 -12.75 -26.32
C GLY A 204 10.68 -12.58 -27.27
N PRO A 205 11.75 -13.38 -27.13
CA PRO A 205 12.96 -13.26 -27.94
C PRO A 205 12.69 -13.28 -29.46
N GLU A 206 11.59 -13.91 -29.89
CA GLU A 206 11.16 -13.98 -31.30
C GLU A 206 10.48 -12.71 -31.84
N THR A 207 10.14 -11.74 -30.97
CA THR A 207 9.32 -10.55 -31.31
C THR A 207 9.99 -9.21 -30.99
N ALA A 208 11.25 -9.22 -30.55
CA ALA A 208 11.93 -8.01 -30.12
C ALA A 208 12.55 -7.24 -31.30
N ALA A 209 11.96 -6.10 -31.67
CA ALA A 209 12.68 -5.06 -32.41
C ALA A 209 13.76 -4.42 -31.49
N PRO A 210 14.88 -3.90 -32.04
CA PRO A 210 15.93 -3.26 -31.25
C PRO A 210 15.44 -1.92 -30.68
N GLY A 211 14.73 -1.99 -29.55
CA GLY A 211 14.24 -0.84 -28.81
C GLY A 211 15.24 -0.33 -27.76
N PRO A 212 14.99 0.86 -27.18
CA PRO A 212 15.85 1.44 -26.15
C PRO A 212 16.04 0.49 -24.97
N ARG A 213 17.24 0.46 -24.39
CA ARG A 213 17.55 -0.34 -23.20
C ARG A 213 16.51 -0.06 -22.11
N LEU A 214 15.89 -1.11 -21.59
CA LEU A 214 14.93 -1.07 -20.47
C LEU A 214 15.63 -0.66 -19.17
N ASN A 215 16.00 0.62 -19.04
CA ASN A 215 16.18 1.26 -17.75
C ASN A 215 14.81 1.21 -17.06
N GLY A 216 14.73 0.63 -15.86
CA GLY A 216 13.44 0.54 -15.13
C GLY A 216 12.81 -0.86 -15.03
N LYS A 217 13.49 -1.94 -15.44
CA LYS A 217 12.88 -3.29 -15.43
C LYS A 217 12.44 -3.75 -14.04
N LYS A 218 13.24 -3.47 -13.01
CA LYS A 218 12.90 -3.82 -11.63
C LYS A 218 11.67 -3.03 -11.18
N GLU A 219 11.61 -1.77 -11.56
CA GLU A 219 10.52 -0.84 -11.30
C GLU A 219 9.23 -1.30 -11.97
N SER A 220 9.28 -1.73 -13.24
CA SER A 220 8.11 -2.30 -13.93
C SER A 220 7.65 -3.61 -13.28
N LEU A 221 8.57 -4.49 -12.89
CA LEU A 221 8.25 -5.74 -12.20
C LEU A 221 7.54 -5.50 -10.87
N VAL A 222 8.13 -4.64 -10.02
CA VAL A 222 7.57 -4.32 -8.71
C VAL A 222 6.25 -3.57 -8.86
N SER A 223 6.15 -2.62 -9.80
CA SER A 223 4.91 -1.90 -10.06
C SER A 223 3.79 -2.84 -10.51
N LEU A 224 4.07 -3.80 -11.39
CA LEU A 224 3.08 -4.78 -11.83
C LEU A 224 2.69 -5.73 -10.68
N ALA A 225 3.68 -6.23 -9.94
CA ALA A 225 3.45 -7.19 -8.87
C ALA A 225 2.60 -6.60 -7.74
N LEU A 226 2.89 -5.37 -7.33
CA LEU A 226 2.13 -4.68 -6.29
C LEU A 226 0.74 -4.25 -6.78
N ARG A 227 0.62 -3.79 -8.04
CA ARG A 227 -0.67 -3.34 -8.60
C ARG A 227 -1.73 -4.45 -8.70
N PHE A 228 -1.30 -5.69 -8.88
CA PHE A 228 -2.18 -6.85 -9.06
C PHE A 228 -2.04 -7.89 -7.93
N ASP A 229 -1.44 -7.50 -6.81
CA ASP A 229 -1.20 -8.37 -5.65
C ASP A 229 -0.56 -9.73 -5.99
N LEU A 230 0.37 -9.75 -6.95
CA LEU A 230 1.12 -10.96 -7.29
C LEU A 230 2.04 -11.38 -6.13
N VAL A 231 2.43 -10.41 -5.29
CA VAL A 231 3.12 -10.61 -4.02
C VAL A 231 2.41 -9.78 -2.97
N ARG A 232 2.00 -10.42 -1.88
CA ARG A 232 1.38 -9.80 -0.71
C ARG A 232 2.31 -9.84 0.49
N GLU A 233 1.95 -9.15 1.57
CA GLU A 233 2.72 -9.19 2.81
C GLU A 233 2.88 -10.63 3.35
N ASP A 234 1.82 -11.43 3.30
CA ASP A 234 1.85 -12.86 3.69
C ASP A 234 2.85 -13.69 2.88
N ASP A 235 3.09 -13.32 1.61
CA ASP A 235 4.05 -14.01 0.76
C ASP A 235 5.50 -13.75 1.18
N LEU A 236 5.78 -12.75 2.04
CA LEU A 236 7.13 -12.46 2.54
C LEU A 236 7.69 -13.59 3.41
N VAL A 237 6.86 -14.56 3.82
CA VAL A 237 7.29 -15.80 4.47
C VAL A 237 8.35 -16.56 3.65
N VAL A 238 8.36 -16.43 2.32
CA VAL A 238 9.37 -17.07 1.45
C VAL A 238 10.80 -16.51 1.64
N LEU A 239 10.94 -15.40 2.38
CA LEU A 239 12.21 -14.79 2.75
C LEU A 239 12.65 -15.16 4.17
N ALA A 240 11.74 -15.68 4.99
CA ALA A 240 12.04 -16.10 6.35
C ALA A 240 12.73 -17.47 6.35
N GLU A 241 13.66 -17.69 7.29
CA GLU A 241 14.26 -19.01 7.47
C GLU A 241 13.17 -20.08 7.66
N PRO A 242 13.31 -21.26 7.04
CA PRO A 242 12.40 -22.36 7.33
C PRO A 242 12.53 -22.66 8.82
N SER A 243 11.47 -22.37 9.57
CA SER A 243 11.42 -22.66 11.00
C SER A 243 11.65 -24.16 11.15
N GLY A 244 12.82 -24.54 11.68
CA GLY A 244 13.10 -25.93 12.01
C GLY A 244 11.97 -26.42 12.91
N GLN A 245 11.28 -27.47 12.49
CA GLN A 245 10.37 -28.20 13.36
C GLN A 245 11.16 -28.62 14.62
N ALA A 246 11.00 -27.86 15.71
CA ALA A 246 11.30 -28.34 17.03
C ALA A 246 10.19 -29.32 17.42
N LEU A 247 10.39 -30.58 17.06
CA LEU A 247 9.65 -31.72 17.59
C LEU A 247 10.59 -32.92 17.64
N ARG A 248 11.40 -32.97 18.70
CA ARG A 248 11.68 -34.16 19.50
C ARG A 248 11.94 -33.73 20.94
#